data_AF-A0A942Z582-F1
#
_entry.id   AF-A0A942Z582-F1
#
_cell.length_a   1.000
_cell.length_b   1.000
_cell.length_c   1.000
_cell.angle_alpha   90.00
_cell.angle_beta   90.00
_cell.angle_gamma   90.00
#
_symmetry.space_group_name_H-M   'P 1'
#
loop_
_entity.id
_entity.type
_entity.pdbx_description
1 polymer ?
#
loop_
_entity_poly.entity_id
_entity_poly.type
_entity_poly.pdbx_seq_one_letter_code
_entity_poly.pdbx_strand_id
1 'polypeptide(L)'
;MKRTFIISLIIAIPLMILLSKLNIPMPAVFGISFICIFFLIITPQLYFMYFSNNVENIERFMKRNLNQPLIALYYAMANKNDELIDKTMEKILKKYRKANHQAIFKTIFALYYGDVQEMKKFLHEIKPIQYQYYYKAIVSINEGYIKEAEEYIEKTKIEWMKSALKAELYLKSGMLDEAENFSQKAVSQAKGLQKYILAKNYEQEFSVK
;
A
#
# COMPACT_ATOMS: atom_id res chain seq x y z
N MET A 1 -5.74 -13.26 12.99
CA MET A 1 -5.16 -12.89 14.31
C MET A 1 -5.23 -14.02 15.34
N LYS A 2 -6.41 -14.61 15.64
CA LYS A 2 -6.54 -15.71 16.63
C LYS A 2 -5.60 -16.91 16.39
N ARG A 3 -5.52 -17.43 15.15
CA ARG A 3 -4.66 -18.59 14.82
C ARG A 3 -3.16 -18.31 14.97
N THR A 4 -2.68 -17.15 14.49
CA THR A 4 -1.27 -16.75 14.62
C THR A 4 -0.89 -16.51 16.08
N PHE A 5 -1.80 -15.93 16.87
CA PHE A 5 -1.61 -15.73 18.31
C PHE A 5 -1.50 -17.06 19.08
N ILE A 6 -2.37 -18.02 18.76
CA ILE A 6 -2.32 -19.37 19.36
C ILE A 6 -1.00 -20.06 19.01
N ILE A 7 -0.57 -20.01 17.74
CA ILE A 7 0.71 -20.59 17.31
C ILE A 7 1.89 -19.91 18.02
N SER A 8 1.88 -18.59 18.16
CA SER A 8 2.95 -17.88 18.88
C SER A 8 3.01 -18.23 20.37
N LEU A 9 1.86 -18.49 21.02
CA LEU A 9 1.80 -18.95 22.40
C LEU A 9 2.39 -20.36 22.56
N ILE A 10 2.09 -21.26 21.62
CA ILE A 10 2.64 -22.63 21.61
C ILE A 10 4.17 -22.60 21.46
N ILE A 11 4.73 -21.67 20.69
CA ILE A 11 6.19 -21.50 20.52
C ILE A 11 6.83 -20.84 21.76
N ALA A 12 6.11 -19.94 22.43
CA ALA A 12 6.62 -19.21 23.58
C ALA A 12 6.88 -20.11 24.80
N ILE A 13 6.04 -21.11 25.03
CA ILE A 13 6.16 -21.99 26.22
C ILE A 13 7.48 -22.80 26.20
N PRO A 14 7.84 -23.51 25.12
CA PRO A 14 9.15 -24.18 25.00
C PRO A 14 10.32 -23.21 25.10
N LEU A 15 10.20 -22.01 24.53
CA LEU A 15 11.25 -21.00 24.57
C LEU A 15 11.52 -20.54 26.01
N MET A 16 10.48 -20.29 26.79
CA MET A 16 10.62 -19.95 28.21
C MET A 16 11.31 -21.06 29.00
N ILE A 17 10.91 -22.32 28.80
CA ILE A 17 11.52 -23.48 29.47
C ILE A 17 13.01 -23.58 29.10
N LEU A 18 13.37 -23.37 27.83
CA LEU A 18 14.74 -23.41 27.36
C LEU A 18 15.59 -22.29 27.98
N LEU A 19 15.08 -21.05 28.01
CA LEU A 19 15.78 -19.90 28.57
C LEU A 19 15.96 -20.01 30.08
N SER A 20 14.97 -20.57 30.81
CA SER A 20 15.11 -20.85 32.24
C SER A 20 16.19 -21.90 32.54
N LYS A 21 16.38 -22.90 31.66
CA LYS A 21 17.48 -23.88 31.79
C LYS A 21 18.87 -23.28 31.58
N LEU A 22 18.97 -22.10 30.96
CA LEU A 22 20.22 -21.38 30.74
C LEU A 22 20.58 -20.43 31.91
N ASN A 23 19.91 -20.56 33.06
CA ASN A 23 20.09 -19.71 34.25
C ASN A 23 19.91 -18.19 33.96
N ILE A 24 19.11 -17.85 32.95
CA ILE A 24 18.81 -16.46 32.62
C ILE A 24 17.86 -15.89 33.69
N PRO A 25 18.08 -14.65 34.20
CA PRO A 25 17.18 -14.03 35.16
C PRO A 25 15.74 -13.97 34.65
N MET A 26 14.76 -14.30 35.50
CA MET A 26 13.35 -14.37 35.11
C MET A 26 12.81 -13.12 34.39
N PRO A 27 13.11 -11.87 34.80
CA PRO A 27 12.69 -10.69 34.06
C PRO A 27 13.20 -10.66 32.61
N ALA A 28 14.43 -11.13 32.37
CA ALA A 28 15.00 -11.21 31.04
C ALA A 28 14.34 -12.32 30.20
N VAL A 29 14.00 -13.47 30.80
CA VAL A 29 13.25 -14.54 30.11
C VAL A 29 11.91 -14.04 29.60
N PHE A 30 11.15 -13.30 30.42
CA PHE A 30 9.88 -12.71 30.02
C PHE A 30 10.08 -11.65 28.91
N GLY A 31 11.09 -10.78 29.05
CA GLY A 31 11.40 -9.76 28.05
C GLY A 31 11.74 -10.36 26.69
N ILE A 32 12.65 -11.35 26.63
CA ILE A 32 13.05 -12.04 25.40
C ILE A 32 11.84 -12.73 24.77
N SER A 33 11.06 -13.46 25.56
CA SER A 33 9.89 -14.19 25.06
C SER A 33 8.84 -13.25 24.48
N PHE A 34 8.58 -12.12 25.14
CA PHE A 34 7.66 -11.10 24.65
C PHE A 34 8.11 -10.51 23.31
N ILE A 35 9.41 -10.18 23.19
CA ILE A 35 10.00 -9.67 21.96
C ILE A 35 9.88 -10.72 20.83
N CYS A 36 10.18 -11.99 21.10
CA CYS A 36 10.04 -13.07 20.12
C CYS A 36 8.59 -13.22 19.62
N ILE A 37 7.60 -13.23 20.51
CA ILE A 37 6.18 -13.31 20.15
C ILE A 37 5.77 -12.10 19.30
N PHE A 38 6.19 -10.90 19.71
CA PHE A 38 5.90 -9.66 18.98
C PHE A 38 6.41 -9.73 17.54
N PHE A 39 7.66 -10.15 17.34
CA PHE A 39 8.23 -10.33 16.00
C PHE A 39 7.52 -11.44 15.21
N LEU A 40 7.17 -12.57 15.82
CA LEU A 40 6.44 -13.64 15.14
C LEU A 40 5.06 -13.21 14.61
N ILE A 41 4.37 -12.32 15.33
CA ILE A 41 3.05 -11.82 14.91
C ILE A 41 3.16 -10.74 13.84
N ILE A 42 4.13 -9.84 13.96
CA ILE A 42 4.24 -8.65 13.12
C ILE A 42 4.99 -8.93 11.82
N THR A 43 6.03 -9.75 11.85
CA THR A 43 6.90 -10.00 10.69
C THR A 43 6.12 -10.50 9.47
N PRO A 44 5.20 -11.49 9.58
CA PRO A 44 4.41 -11.92 8.43
C PRO A 44 3.53 -10.79 7.86
N GLN A 45 2.97 -9.94 8.71
CA GLN A 45 2.12 -8.83 8.27
C GLN A 45 2.93 -7.79 7.50
N LEU A 46 4.08 -7.38 8.03
CA LEU A 46 4.98 -6.45 7.35
C LEU A 46 5.54 -7.05 6.07
N TYR A 47 5.87 -8.33 6.07
CA TYR A 47 6.37 -9.03 4.89
C TYR A 47 5.38 -8.97 3.74
N PHE A 48 4.12 -9.36 3.95
CA PHE A 48 3.11 -9.28 2.89
C PHE A 48 2.74 -7.85 2.52
N MET A 49 2.78 -6.93 3.47
CA MET A 49 2.42 -5.53 3.23
C MET A 49 3.47 -4.78 2.40
N TYR A 50 4.76 -5.07 2.60
CA TYR A 50 5.85 -4.24 2.04
C TYR A 50 6.89 -5.00 1.20
N PHE A 51 7.04 -6.32 1.36
CA PHE A 51 8.18 -7.05 0.79
C PHE A 51 7.81 -8.22 -0.13
N SER A 52 6.58 -8.71 -0.06
CA SER A 52 6.15 -9.83 -0.90
C SER A 52 6.15 -9.44 -2.39
N ASN A 53 6.61 -10.35 -3.24
CA ASN A 53 6.67 -10.14 -4.69
C ASN A 53 5.62 -10.94 -5.47
N ASN A 54 4.88 -11.83 -4.79
CA ASN A 54 3.92 -12.74 -5.42
C ASN A 54 2.49 -12.20 -5.23
N VAL A 55 1.85 -11.82 -6.33
CA VAL A 55 0.53 -11.16 -6.36
C VAL A 55 -0.54 -12.02 -5.72
N GLU A 56 -0.60 -13.32 -6.02
CA GLU A 56 -1.57 -14.26 -5.44
C GLU A 56 -1.41 -14.40 -3.92
N ASN A 57 -0.16 -14.43 -3.44
CA ASN A 57 0.12 -14.49 -2.01
C ASN A 57 -0.33 -13.22 -1.30
N ILE A 58 -0.09 -12.06 -1.92
CA ILE A 58 -0.55 -10.77 -1.42
C ILE A 58 -2.08 -10.75 -1.38
N GLU A 59 -2.75 -11.20 -2.44
CA GLU A 59 -4.21 -11.26 -2.49
C GLU A 59 -4.80 -12.16 -1.39
N ARG A 60 -4.25 -13.37 -1.22
CA ARG A 60 -4.65 -14.28 -0.14
C ARG A 60 -4.45 -13.65 1.24
N PHE A 61 -3.35 -12.92 1.43
CA PHE A 61 -3.11 -12.15 2.65
C PHE A 61 -4.17 -11.05 2.83
N MET A 62 -4.48 -10.27 1.80
CA MET A 62 -5.46 -9.18 1.88
C MET A 62 -6.86 -9.71 2.20
N LYS A 63 -7.32 -10.75 1.50
CA LYS A 63 -8.61 -11.44 1.74
C LYS A 63 -8.74 -11.92 3.19
N ARG A 64 -7.67 -12.44 3.78
CA ARG A 64 -7.64 -12.89 5.19
C ARG A 64 -7.62 -11.75 6.22
N ASN A 65 -7.33 -10.53 5.79
CA ASN A 65 -7.15 -9.37 6.66
C ASN A 65 -8.06 -8.18 6.30
N LEU A 66 -9.20 -8.44 5.63
CA LEU A 66 -10.21 -7.42 5.30
C LEU A 66 -10.86 -6.76 6.54
N ASN A 67 -10.64 -7.31 7.73
CA ASN A 67 -11.02 -6.65 8.98
C ASN A 67 -10.16 -5.41 9.29
N GLN A 68 -8.99 -5.26 8.65
CA GLN A 68 -8.15 -4.07 8.77
C GLN A 68 -8.56 -3.05 7.69
N PRO A 69 -9.04 -1.84 8.07
CA PRO A 69 -9.58 -0.88 7.09
C PRO A 69 -8.62 -0.52 5.96
N LEU A 70 -7.33 -0.34 6.24
CA LEU A 70 -6.35 0.00 5.19
C LEU A 70 -6.19 -1.12 4.15
N ILE A 71 -6.13 -2.37 4.61
CA ILE A 71 -6.04 -3.54 3.72
C ILE A 71 -7.32 -3.68 2.91
N ALA A 72 -8.48 -3.50 3.54
CA ALA A 72 -9.77 -3.54 2.87
C ALA A 72 -9.88 -2.47 1.78
N LEU A 73 -9.43 -1.23 2.04
CA LEU A 73 -9.47 -0.16 1.06
C LEU A 73 -8.62 -0.50 -0.18
N TYR A 74 -7.35 -0.90 0.02
CA TYR A 74 -6.46 -1.27 -1.08
C TYR A 74 -6.97 -2.47 -1.87
N TYR A 75 -7.55 -3.46 -1.19
CA TYR A 75 -8.16 -4.62 -1.84
C TYR A 75 -9.37 -4.19 -2.67
N ALA A 76 -10.24 -3.35 -2.11
CA ALA A 76 -11.46 -2.91 -2.78
C ALA A 76 -11.16 -2.09 -4.04
N MET A 77 -10.21 -1.15 -3.97
CA MET A 77 -9.80 -0.33 -5.11
C MET A 77 -9.23 -1.17 -6.25
N ALA A 78 -8.35 -2.12 -5.95
CA ALA A 78 -7.75 -3.00 -6.96
C ALA A 78 -8.76 -3.95 -7.62
N ASN A 79 -9.89 -4.23 -6.97
CA ASN A 79 -10.96 -5.10 -7.46
C ASN A 79 -12.23 -4.35 -7.88
N LYS A 80 -12.16 -3.01 -7.99
CA LYS A 80 -13.30 -2.15 -8.37
C LYS A 80 -14.60 -2.40 -7.56
N ASN A 81 -14.46 -2.59 -6.25
CA ASN A 81 -15.60 -2.84 -5.36
C ASN A 81 -16.02 -1.55 -4.65
N ASP A 82 -16.82 -0.72 -5.33
CA ASP A 82 -17.22 0.62 -4.89
C ASP A 82 -17.92 0.60 -3.51
N GLU A 83 -18.83 -0.36 -3.28
CA GLU A 83 -19.52 -0.49 -1.99
C GLU A 83 -18.53 -0.69 -0.83
N LEU A 84 -17.54 -1.56 -1.03
CA LEU A 84 -16.52 -1.80 -0.03
C LEU A 84 -15.58 -0.61 0.15
N ILE A 85 -15.29 0.14 -0.93
CA ILE A 85 -14.49 1.37 -0.87
C ILE A 85 -15.18 2.40 0.03
N ASP A 86 -16.44 2.72 -0.24
CA ASP A 86 -17.18 3.76 0.49
C ASP A 86 -17.32 3.41 1.98
N LYS A 87 -17.75 2.17 2.27
CA LYS A 87 -17.86 1.66 3.64
C LYS A 87 -16.53 1.68 4.40
N THR A 88 -15.43 1.44 3.69
CA THR A 88 -14.11 1.41 4.31
C THR A 88 -13.53 2.81 4.50
N MET A 89 -13.79 3.71 3.56
CA MET A 89 -13.38 5.12 3.65
C MET A 89 -14.00 5.78 4.87
N GLU A 90 -15.30 5.57 5.13
CA GLU A 90 -15.96 6.07 6.33
C GLU A 90 -15.25 5.63 7.62
N LYS A 91 -14.86 4.35 7.71
CA LYS A 91 -14.12 3.81 8.86
C LYS A 91 -12.72 4.43 8.99
N ILE A 92 -12.02 4.63 7.88
CA ILE A 92 -10.69 5.24 7.86
C ILE A 92 -10.77 6.70 8.34
N LEU A 93 -11.72 7.48 7.82
CA LEU A 93 -11.88 8.89 8.21
C LEU A 93 -12.31 9.04 9.68
N LYS A 94 -13.14 8.13 10.20
CA LYS A 94 -13.47 8.07 11.64
C LYS A 94 -12.27 7.73 12.51
N LYS A 95 -11.39 6.82 12.06
CA LYS A 95 -10.19 6.38 12.79
C LYS A 95 -9.09 7.45 12.78
N TYR A 96 -8.83 8.06 11.63
CA TYR A 96 -7.79 9.08 11.47
C TYR A 96 -8.43 10.47 11.46
N ARG A 97 -8.43 11.16 12.60
CA ARG A 97 -9.09 12.48 12.73
C ARG A 97 -8.27 13.67 12.26
N LYS A 98 -6.94 13.55 12.20
CA LYS A 98 -6.06 14.66 11.81
C LYS A 98 -6.11 14.86 10.29
N ALA A 99 -6.29 16.11 9.85
CA ALA A 99 -6.44 16.48 8.43
C ALA A 99 -5.32 15.91 7.56
N ASN A 100 -4.06 16.10 7.99
CA ASN A 100 -2.88 15.56 7.30
C ASN A 100 -2.84 14.02 7.15
N HIS A 101 -3.49 13.27 8.04
CA HIS A 101 -3.61 11.81 7.89
C HIS A 101 -4.76 11.42 6.96
N GLN A 102 -5.84 12.21 6.94
CA GLN A 102 -6.94 11.98 6.01
C GLN A 102 -6.58 12.37 4.58
N ALA A 103 -5.74 13.39 4.40
CA ALA A 103 -5.38 13.96 3.11
C ALA A 103 -4.99 12.89 2.08
N ILE A 104 -4.08 11.98 2.44
CA ILE A 104 -3.66 10.89 1.56
C ILE A 104 -4.82 9.98 1.14
N PHE A 105 -5.72 9.64 2.08
CA PHE A 105 -6.85 8.76 1.81
C PHE A 105 -7.92 9.45 0.98
N LYS A 106 -8.19 10.73 1.23
CA LYS A 106 -9.11 11.55 0.43
C LYS A 106 -8.57 11.75 -0.99
N THR A 107 -7.27 12.00 -1.15
CA THR A 107 -6.63 12.08 -2.47
C THR A 107 -6.72 10.75 -3.22
N ILE A 108 -6.46 9.62 -2.55
CA ILE A 108 -6.59 8.29 -3.16
C ILE A 108 -8.05 8.02 -3.59
N PHE A 109 -9.01 8.37 -2.74
CA PHE A 109 -10.44 8.20 -3.03
C PHE A 109 -10.88 9.06 -4.22
N ALA A 110 -10.48 10.34 -4.24
CA ALA A 110 -10.76 11.23 -5.35
C ALA A 110 -10.10 10.74 -6.65
N LEU A 111 -8.86 10.24 -6.58
CA LEU A 111 -8.19 9.62 -7.73
C LEU A 111 -8.97 8.41 -8.26
N TYR A 112 -9.46 7.55 -7.36
CA TYR A 112 -10.22 6.35 -7.76
C TYR A 112 -11.47 6.70 -8.59
N TYR A 113 -12.18 7.76 -8.21
CA TYR A 113 -13.36 8.25 -8.94
C TYR A 113 -13.04 9.27 -10.05
N GLY A 114 -11.77 9.56 -10.29
CA GLY A 114 -11.34 10.52 -11.32
C GLY A 114 -11.64 12.00 -11.00
N ASP A 115 -11.91 12.35 -9.74
CA ASP A 115 -12.21 13.72 -9.32
C ASP A 115 -10.92 14.51 -9.03
N VAL A 116 -10.34 15.06 -10.10
CA VAL A 116 -9.09 15.84 -10.05
C VAL A 116 -9.25 17.11 -9.20
N GLN A 117 -10.43 17.74 -9.19
CA GLN A 117 -10.67 18.95 -8.41
C GLN A 117 -10.69 18.66 -6.91
N GLU A 118 -11.31 17.54 -6.51
CA GLU A 118 -11.30 17.08 -5.13
C GLU A 118 -9.88 16.66 -4.68
N MET A 119 -9.09 16.02 -5.55
CA MET A 119 -7.69 15.69 -5.25
C MET A 119 -6.88 16.93 -4.83
N LYS A 120 -7.01 18.03 -5.59
CA LYS A 120 -6.25 19.28 -5.39
C LYS A 120 -6.45 19.88 -4.00
N LYS A 121 -7.65 19.75 -3.43
CA LYS A 121 -7.99 20.26 -2.09
C LYS A 121 -7.09 19.71 -0.99
N PHE A 122 -6.56 18.49 -1.16
CA PHE A 122 -5.83 17.79 -0.10
C PHE A 122 -4.31 17.70 -0.33
N LEU A 123 -3.81 18.03 -1.52
CA LEU A 123 -2.39 17.80 -1.88
C LEU A 123 -1.41 18.51 -0.93
N HIS A 124 -1.73 19.73 -0.50
CA HIS A 124 -0.87 20.51 0.39
C HIS A 124 -0.81 19.94 1.82
N GLU A 125 -1.81 19.16 2.23
CA GLU A 125 -1.86 18.52 3.55
C GLU A 125 -1.12 17.17 3.60
N ILE A 126 -0.76 16.60 2.44
CA ILE A 126 0.03 15.36 2.36
C ILE A 126 1.45 15.64 2.87
N LYS A 127 1.76 15.16 4.09
CA LYS A 127 3.08 15.38 4.70
C LYS A 127 4.23 14.68 3.98
N PRO A 128 4.13 13.41 3.58
CA PRO A 128 5.24 12.76 2.89
C PRO A 128 5.46 13.39 1.51
N ILE A 129 6.56 14.14 1.36
CA ILE A 129 6.81 14.93 0.14
C ILE A 129 6.84 14.09 -1.13
N GLN A 130 7.30 12.83 -1.05
CA GLN A 130 7.35 11.91 -2.18
C GLN A 130 5.95 11.54 -2.68
N TYR A 131 4.98 11.37 -1.77
CA TYR A 131 3.59 11.15 -2.14
C TYR A 131 2.94 12.43 -2.65
N GLN A 132 3.32 13.58 -2.10
CA GLN A 132 2.85 14.87 -2.62
C GLN A 132 3.31 15.08 -4.07
N TYR A 133 4.58 14.83 -4.40
CA TYR A 133 5.07 14.89 -5.79
C TYR A 133 4.34 13.90 -6.68
N TYR A 134 4.13 12.67 -6.23
CA TYR A 134 3.39 11.66 -6.98
C TYR A 134 1.97 12.12 -7.35
N TYR A 135 1.18 12.61 -6.39
CA TYR A 135 -0.19 13.05 -6.69
C TYR A 135 -0.26 14.39 -7.41
N LYS A 136 0.73 15.28 -7.22
CA LYS A 136 0.87 16.49 -8.04
C LYS A 136 1.13 16.15 -9.50
N ALA A 137 2.01 15.19 -9.78
CA ALA A 137 2.24 14.69 -11.13
C ALA A 137 0.95 14.13 -11.75
N ILE A 138 0.19 13.32 -11.01
CA ILE A 138 -1.10 12.79 -11.50
C ILE A 138 -2.08 13.90 -11.85
N VAL A 139 -2.20 14.93 -11.01
CA VAL A 139 -3.06 16.09 -11.30
C VAL A 139 -2.57 16.81 -12.57
N SER A 140 -1.29 17.14 -12.67
CA SER A 140 -0.72 17.80 -13.85
C SER A 140 -0.91 16.97 -15.14
N ILE A 141 -0.78 15.64 -15.06
CA ILE A 141 -1.05 14.74 -16.20
C ILE A 141 -2.52 14.82 -16.63
N ASN A 142 -3.46 14.77 -15.68
CA ASN A 142 -4.89 14.82 -15.99
C ASN A 142 -5.34 16.21 -16.48
N GLU A 143 -4.69 17.29 -16.04
CA GLU A 143 -4.96 18.66 -16.51
C GLU A 143 -4.21 19.00 -17.82
N GLY A 144 -3.39 18.09 -18.35
CA GLY A 144 -2.62 18.29 -19.59
C GLY A 144 -1.37 19.18 -19.43
N TYR A 145 -0.96 19.45 -18.19
CA TYR A 145 0.25 20.23 -17.87
C TYR A 145 1.50 19.34 -17.92
N ILE A 146 1.85 18.88 -19.12
CA ILE A 146 2.92 17.88 -19.35
C ILE A 146 4.27 18.28 -18.74
N LYS A 147 4.72 19.53 -18.95
CA LYS A 147 6.00 20.00 -18.41
C LYS A 147 6.03 19.99 -16.87
N GLU A 148 4.91 20.34 -16.24
CA GLU A 148 4.80 20.33 -14.78
C GLU A 148 4.77 18.89 -14.24
N ALA A 149 4.06 17.99 -14.95
CA ALA A 149 4.05 16.57 -14.64
C ALA A 149 5.47 15.98 -14.68
N GLU A 150 6.25 16.27 -15.74
CA GLU A 150 7.64 15.83 -15.87
C GLU A 150 8.52 16.33 -14.71
N GLU A 151 8.36 17.58 -14.29
CA GLU A 151 9.10 18.14 -13.15
C GLU A 151 8.81 17.36 -11.86
N TYR A 152 7.54 17.03 -11.59
CA TYR A 152 7.18 16.23 -10.42
C TYR A 152 7.62 14.76 -10.53
N ILE A 153 7.62 14.18 -11.74
CA ILE A 153 8.15 12.84 -12.00
C ILE A 153 9.64 12.79 -11.63
N GLU A 154 10.43 13.77 -12.06
CA GLU A 154 11.87 13.82 -11.75
C GLU A 154 12.15 14.00 -10.25
N LYS A 155 11.30 14.76 -9.55
CA LYS A 155 11.40 14.94 -8.08
C LYS A 155 10.99 13.70 -7.27
N THR A 156 10.19 12.79 -7.85
CA THR A 156 9.71 11.57 -7.20
C THR A 156 10.86 10.56 -7.14
N LYS A 157 11.33 10.14 -5.97
CA LYS A 157 12.50 9.24 -5.81
C LYS A 157 12.14 7.75 -5.75
N ILE A 158 10.86 7.42 -5.66
CA ILE A 158 10.41 6.04 -5.51
C ILE A 158 10.24 5.45 -6.91
N GLU A 159 11.05 4.43 -7.24
CA GLU A 159 11.17 3.91 -8.62
C GLU A 159 9.83 3.43 -9.20
N TRP A 160 9.07 2.63 -8.46
CA TRP A 160 7.77 2.17 -8.95
C TRP A 160 6.80 3.33 -9.21
N MET A 161 6.89 4.41 -8.41
CA MET A 161 6.06 5.60 -8.59
C MET A 161 6.46 6.33 -9.87
N LYS A 162 7.76 6.54 -10.11
CA LYS A 162 8.25 7.14 -11.36
C LYS A 162 7.76 6.36 -12.57
N SER A 163 7.92 5.04 -12.55
CA SER A 163 7.47 4.17 -13.66
C SER A 163 5.96 4.24 -13.85
N ALA A 164 5.19 4.24 -12.76
CA ALA A 164 3.73 4.36 -12.84
C ALA A 164 3.28 5.72 -13.42
N LEU A 165 3.94 6.82 -13.03
CA LEU A 165 3.66 8.15 -13.57
C LEU A 165 4.02 8.26 -15.06
N LYS A 166 5.14 7.65 -15.48
CA LYS A 166 5.50 7.58 -16.90
C LYS A 166 4.49 6.77 -17.69
N ALA A 167 4.04 5.64 -17.16
CA ALA A 167 2.98 4.85 -17.79
C ALA A 167 1.70 5.70 -18.00
N GLU A 168 1.25 6.40 -16.95
CA GLU A 168 0.08 7.29 -17.03
C GLU A 168 0.26 8.43 -18.06
N LEU A 169 1.44 9.05 -18.09
CA LEU A 169 1.76 10.11 -19.03
C LEU A 169 1.71 9.61 -20.49
N TYR A 170 2.27 8.43 -20.76
CA TYR A 170 2.25 7.82 -22.08
C TYR A 170 0.84 7.37 -22.49
N LEU A 171 0.04 6.84 -21.55
CA LEU A 171 -1.38 6.52 -21.78
C LEU A 171 -2.13 7.77 -22.24
N LYS A 172 -2.00 8.88 -21.51
CA LYS A 172 -2.65 10.15 -21.89
C LYS A 172 -2.17 10.70 -23.23
N SER A 173 -0.96 10.36 -23.64
CA SER A 173 -0.37 10.78 -24.93
C SER A 173 -0.68 9.81 -26.08
N GLY A 174 -1.45 8.73 -25.83
CA GLY A 174 -1.77 7.72 -26.86
C GLY A 174 -0.61 6.77 -27.21
N MET A 175 0.47 6.79 -26.43
CA MET A 175 1.68 5.99 -26.65
C MET A 175 1.57 4.65 -25.90
N LEU A 176 0.76 3.74 -26.45
CA LEU A 176 0.34 2.52 -25.74
C LEU A 176 1.48 1.54 -25.45
N ASP A 177 2.46 1.42 -26.35
CA ASP A 177 3.57 0.47 -26.18
C ASP A 177 4.53 0.94 -25.07
N GLU A 178 4.81 2.24 -25.01
CA GLU A 178 5.59 2.86 -23.95
C GLU A 178 4.84 2.80 -22.61
N ALA A 179 3.54 3.07 -22.63
CA ALA A 179 2.68 2.94 -21.47
C ALA A 179 2.73 1.52 -20.89
N GLU A 180 2.60 0.49 -21.74
CA GLU A 180 2.66 -0.91 -21.34
C GLU A 180 4.05 -1.29 -20.78
N ASN A 181 5.13 -0.83 -21.42
CA ASN A 181 6.48 -1.07 -20.93
C ASN A 181 6.71 -0.45 -19.54
N PHE A 182 6.30 0.80 -19.34
CA PHE A 182 6.44 1.47 -18.06
C PHE A 182 5.51 0.90 -16.97
N SER A 183 4.33 0.40 -17.34
CA SER A 183 3.42 -0.25 -16.40
C SER A 183 4.02 -1.56 -15.88
N GLN A 184 4.62 -2.38 -16.75
CA GLN A 184 5.33 -3.61 -16.36
C GLN A 184 6.55 -3.29 -15.47
N LYS A 185 7.30 -2.23 -15.77
CA LYS A 185 8.39 -1.73 -14.91
C LYS A 185 7.86 -1.32 -13.53
N ALA A 186 6.75 -0.59 -13.45
CA ALA A 186 6.15 -0.21 -12.18
C ALA A 186 5.77 -1.44 -11.32
N VAL A 187 5.14 -2.45 -11.93
CA VAL A 187 4.76 -3.71 -11.24
C VAL A 187 5.99 -4.50 -10.76
N SER A 188 7.03 -4.59 -11.58
CA SER A 188 8.25 -5.32 -11.22
C SER A 188 9.05 -4.64 -10.09
N GLN A 189 9.06 -3.31 -10.05
CA GLN A 189 9.74 -2.50 -9.03
C GLN A 189 8.95 -2.43 -7.71
N ALA A 190 7.63 -2.57 -7.78
CA ALA A 190 6.76 -2.56 -6.60
C ALA A 190 6.84 -3.87 -5.81
N LYS A 191 6.50 -3.78 -4.52
CA LYS A 191 6.38 -4.91 -3.60
C LYS A 191 5.13 -4.75 -2.73
N GLY A 192 4.71 -5.84 -2.09
CA GLY A 192 3.61 -5.88 -1.15
C GLY A 192 2.29 -5.35 -1.73
N LEU A 193 1.53 -4.59 -0.94
CA LEU A 193 0.20 -4.13 -1.35
C LEU A 193 0.25 -3.28 -2.62
N GLN A 194 1.28 -2.46 -2.79
CA GLN A 194 1.41 -1.61 -3.96
C GLN A 194 1.58 -2.43 -5.25
N LYS A 195 2.35 -3.53 -5.19
CA LYS A 195 2.50 -4.44 -6.33
C LYS A 195 1.15 -5.02 -6.74
N TYR A 196 0.36 -5.45 -5.76
CA TYR A 196 -0.97 -5.99 -6.03
C TYR A 196 -1.88 -4.96 -6.71
N ILE A 197 -1.93 -3.73 -6.19
CA ILE A 197 -2.76 -2.66 -6.78
C ILE A 197 -2.35 -2.37 -8.22
N LEU A 198 -1.04 -2.16 -8.46
CA LEU A 198 -0.54 -1.88 -9.82
C LEU A 198 -0.81 -3.04 -10.77
N ALA A 199 -0.57 -4.28 -10.32
CA ALA A 199 -0.80 -5.46 -11.14
C ALA A 199 -2.26 -5.59 -11.57
N LYS A 200 -3.22 -5.43 -10.64
CA LYS A 200 -4.65 -5.54 -10.96
C LYS A 200 -5.14 -4.37 -11.81
N ASN A 201 -4.69 -3.15 -11.53
CA ASN A 201 -5.07 -1.98 -12.33
C ASN A 201 -4.57 -2.09 -13.77
N TYR A 202 -3.30 -2.46 -13.98
CA TYR A 202 -2.76 -2.59 -15.34
C TYR A 202 -3.23 -3.84 -16.06
N GLU A 203 -3.50 -4.94 -15.35
CA GLU A 203 -4.20 -6.09 -15.92
C GLU A 203 -5.54 -5.63 -16.52
N GLN A 204 -6.32 -4.82 -15.81
CA GLN A 204 -7.58 -4.29 -16.33
C GLN A 204 -7.38 -3.30 -17.48
N GLU A 205 -6.42 -2.37 -17.36
CA GLU A 205 -6.18 -1.33 -18.37
C GLU A 205 -5.73 -1.92 -19.71
N PHE A 206 -4.81 -2.91 -19.69
CA PHE A 206 -4.21 -3.45 -20.91
C PHE A 206 -4.85 -4.77 -21.40
N SER A 207 -5.66 -5.46 -20.59
CA SER A 207 -6.40 -6.66 -21.05
C SER A 207 -7.71 -6.34 -21.78
N VAL A 208 -8.12 -5.07 -21.85
CA VAL A 208 -9.32 -4.63 -22.60
C VAL A 208 -8.98 -4.35 -24.09
N LYS A 209 -7.93 -4.99 -24.63
CA LYS A 209 -7.63 -4.99 -26.07
C LYS A 209 -8.47 -6.02 -26.82
#